data_AF-A0A9R1CX54-F1
#
_entry.id   AF-A0A9R1CX54-F1
#
_cell.length_a   1.000
_cell.length_b   1.000
_cell.length_c   1.000
_cell.angle_alpha   90.00
_cell.angle_beta   90.00
_cell.angle_gamma   90.00
#
_symmetry.space_group_name_H-M   'P 1'
#
loop_
_entity.id
_entity.type
_entity.pdbx_description
1 polymer ?
#
loop_
_entity_poly.entity_id
_entity_poly.type
_entity_poly.pdbx_seq_one_letter_code
_entity_poly.pdbx_strand_id
1 'polypeptide(L)'
;MAEKTIKKIVLTGGPCAGKTTALVKIIEHFTSRGYKVFTIPEVPTLFIQAGMDYLTPNKNLFYEGEKATLEIQLALEDKFMKMAQQCDEPAVIICDRGAMDISAYMDPATWEQITRSVGTSTDELREHRYDAVLHLVSAADGAEKYYTTTNTPKRYEGIEQARILDKRVIDAWTGHPHLRVINNHENFDNKLKRVIKEISNVLGLPQPIEHEKKYIVEVVGEIRNPIDSDIVQTYLVADPGVEARLRQRCWKGQNVYVLTTRKRNTNNEQIEIERQITENVYDSLLQQADPYRQTVHKHRRSFIWKGQYFELDEFLSPQPGLMILETKGVEDTETVNFPPFIKVVEDITGKTEFYNYNIALKK
;
A
#
# COMPACT_ATOMS: atom_id res chain seq x y z
N MET A 1 -16.04 -6.11 26.31
CA MET A 1 -15.67 -6.16 24.87
C MET A 1 -14.71 -5.01 24.65
N ALA A 2 -13.51 -5.26 24.13
CA ALA A 2 -12.59 -4.16 23.81
C ALA A 2 -13.25 -3.26 22.77
N GLU A 3 -13.22 -1.95 23.02
CA GLU A 3 -13.81 -0.95 22.13
C GLU A 3 -13.13 -1.05 20.76
N LYS A 4 -13.90 -1.34 19.70
CA LYS A 4 -13.38 -1.44 18.33
C LYS A 4 -13.06 -0.03 17.84
N THR A 5 -11.85 0.45 18.10
CA THR A 5 -11.39 1.76 17.59
C THR A 5 -11.03 1.64 16.11
N ILE A 6 -11.95 2.02 15.24
CA ILE A 6 -11.70 2.17 13.81
C ILE A 6 -10.90 3.45 13.60
N LYS A 7 -9.81 3.38 12.84
CA LYS A 7 -8.96 4.53 12.52
C LYS A 7 -9.15 4.95 11.06
N LYS A 8 -9.33 6.25 10.83
CA LYS A 8 -9.38 6.86 9.50
C LYS A 8 -8.12 7.68 9.25
N ILE A 9 -7.34 7.26 8.26
CA ILE A 9 -6.01 7.79 7.96
C ILE A 9 -5.98 8.31 6.54
N VAL A 10 -5.38 9.49 6.34
CA VAL A 10 -5.16 10.08 5.00
C VAL A 10 -3.76 9.77 4.53
N LEU A 11 -3.63 9.31 3.28
CA LEU A 11 -2.39 9.37 2.53
C LEU A 11 -2.46 10.57 1.58
N THR A 12 -1.67 11.60 1.86
CA THR A 12 -1.61 12.83 1.08
C THR A 12 -0.22 13.03 0.49
N GLY A 13 -0.07 14.03 -0.39
CA GLY A 13 1.19 14.34 -1.06
C GLY A 13 0.99 14.82 -2.49
N GLY A 14 2.02 15.43 -3.05
CA GLY A 14 2.05 15.89 -4.43
C GLY A 14 2.05 14.77 -5.47
N PRO A 15 2.10 15.13 -6.77
CA PRO A 15 2.26 14.19 -7.86
C PRO A 15 3.51 13.30 -7.67
N CYS A 16 3.43 12.04 -8.09
CA CYS A 16 4.56 11.09 -8.00
C CYS A 16 5.14 10.88 -6.58
N ALA A 17 4.32 11.07 -5.53
CA ALA A 17 4.73 10.80 -4.13
C ALA A 17 4.83 9.31 -3.75
N GLY A 18 4.25 8.41 -4.56
CA GLY A 18 4.20 6.97 -4.30
C GLY A 18 2.96 6.48 -3.54
N LYS A 19 1.90 7.30 -3.44
CA LYS A 19 0.65 6.97 -2.73
C LYS A 19 0.01 5.66 -3.18
N THR A 20 -0.14 5.46 -4.50
CA THR A 20 -0.74 4.24 -5.06
C THR A 20 0.04 2.98 -4.67
N THR A 21 1.38 3.03 -4.72
CA THR A 21 2.20 1.89 -4.28
C THR A 21 2.11 1.67 -2.78
N ALA A 22 2.06 2.75 -1.99
CA ALA A 22 1.86 2.67 -0.55
C ALA A 22 0.52 2.03 -0.19
N LEU A 23 -0.57 2.40 -0.87
CA LEU A 23 -1.90 1.80 -0.67
C LEU A 23 -1.88 0.28 -0.83
N VAL A 24 -1.24 -0.24 -1.89
CA VAL A 24 -1.11 -1.70 -2.09
C VAL A 24 -0.40 -2.36 -0.93
N LYS A 25 0.76 -1.82 -0.51
CA LYS A 25 1.51 -2.37 0.62
C LYS A 25 0.74 -2.32 1.94
N ILE A 26 -0.04 -1.26 2.16
CA ILE A 26 -0.91 -1.11 3.34
C ILE A 26 -1.99 -2.20 3.34
N ILE A 27 -2.71 -2.37 2.22
CA ILE A 27 -3.73 -3.42 2.09
C ILE A 27 -3.12 -4.78 2.39
N GLU A 28 -2.00 -5.12 1.76
CA GLU A 28 -1.35 -6.42 1.95
C GLU A 28 -0.90 -6.64 3.40
N HIS A 29 -0.24 -5.64 4.00
CA HIS A 29 0.35 -5.74 5.33
C HIS A 29 -0.69 -5.86 6.45
N PHE A 30 -1.76 -5.07 6.41
CA PHE A 30 -2.76 -5.05 7.48
C PHE A 30 -3.82 -6.14 7.28
N THR A 31 -4.19 -6.48 6.04
CA THR A 31 -5.08 -7.62 5.78
C THR A 31 -4.44 -8.93 6.24
N SER A 32 -3.13 -9.10 6.05
CA SER A 32 -2.42 -10.30 6.55
C SER A 32 -2.36 -10.39 8.08
N ARG A 33 -2.57 -9.28 8.78
CA ARG A 33 -2.68 -9.18 10.25
C ARG A 33 -4.12 -9.27 10.75
N GLY A 34 -5.07 -9.61 9.87
CA GLY A 34 -6.47 -9.78 10.22
C GLY A 34 -7.28 -8.49 10.28
N TYR A 35 -6.77 -7.37 9.74
CA TYR A 35 -7.56 -6.16 9.62
C TYR A 35 -8.44 -6.18 8.36
N LYS A 36 -9.64 -5.64 8.45
CA LYS A 36 -10.37 -5.16 7.28
C LYS A 36 -9.83 -3.80 6.86
N VAL A 37 -9.21 -3.73 5.69
CA VAL A 37 -8.73 -2.46 5.12
C VAL A 37 -9.77 -1.95 4.11
N PHE A 38 -10.30 -0.76 4.34
CA PHE A 38 -11.09 -0.02 3.37
C PHE A 38 -10.23 1.06 2.74
N THR A 39 -10.31 1.21 1.42
CA THR A 39 -9.65 2.30 0.69
C THR A 39 -10.67 3.19 0.02
N ILE A 40 -10.61 4.48 0.31
CA ILE A 40 -11.42 5.49 -0.36
C ILE A 40 -10.57 6.08 -1.49
N PRO A 41 -11.00 5.96 -2.75
CA PRO A 41 -10.24 6.45 -3.89
C PRO A 41 -10.26 7.99 -3.95
N GLU A 42 -9.32 8.55 -4.71
CA GLU A 42 -9.25 9.98 -5.00
C GLU A 42 -10.50 10.44 -5.77
N VAL A 43 -11.37 11.21 -5.11
CA VAL A 43 -12.63 11.72 -5.69
C VAL A 43 -12.41 12.58 -6.94
N PRO A 44 -11.42 13.49 -7.00
CA PRO A 44 -11.10 14.22 -8.24
C PRO A 44 -10.87 13.31 -9.45
N THR A 45 -10.23 12.16 -9.27
CA THR A 45 -10.01 11.19 -10.36
C THR A 45 -11.33 10.61 -10.87
N LEU A 46 -12.30 10.33 -9.99
CA LEU A 46 -13.64 9.89 -10.39
C LEU A 46 -14.36 10.95 -11.24
N PHE A 47 -14.27 12.21 -10.83
CA PHE A 47 -14.90 13.34 -11.54
C PHE A 47 -14.25 13.60 -12.90
N ILE A 48 -12.91 13.54 -13.00
CA ILE A 48 -12.18 13.66 -14.26
C ILE A 48 -12.60 12.56 -15.24
N GLN A 49 -12.77 11.33 -14.76
CA GLN A 49 -13.25 10.21 -15.58
C GLN A 49 -14.69 10.41 -16.05
N ALA A 50 -15.52 11.10 -15.26
CA ALA A 50 -16.89 11.49 -15.62
C ALA A 50 -16.97 12.75 -16.51
N GLY A 51 -15.83 13.37 -16.86
CA GLY A 51 -15.75 14.51 -17.78
C GLY A 51 -15.57 15.87 -17.12
N MET A 52 -15.36 15.95 -15.80
CA MET A 52 -15.04 17.21 -15.13
C MET A 52 -13.63 17.70 -15.54
N ASP A 53 -13.52 19.00 -15.78
CA ASP A 53 -12.26 19.68 -16.06
C ASP A 53 -11.95 20.70 -14.95
N TYR A 54 -11.07 20.32 -14.03
CA TYR A 54 -10.61 21.19 -12.93
C TYR A 54 -9.69 22.34 -13.40
N LEU A 55 -9.29 22.36 -14.67
CA LEU A 55 -8.54 23.48 -15.27
C LEU A 55 -9.45 24.45 -16.02
N THR A 56 -10.77 24.29 -15.90
CA THR A 56 -11.73 25.15 -16.60
C THR A 56 -11.59 26.63 -16.19
N PRO A 57 -11.59 27.57 -17.16
CA PRO A 57 -11.63 29.00 -16.84
C PRO A 57 -13.01 29.45 -16.33
N ASN A 58 -14.04 28.61 -16.44
CA ASN A 58 -15.38 28.90 -15.96
C ASN A 58 -15.44 28.77 -14.44
N LYS A 59 -15.36 29.91 -13.74
CA LYS A 59 -15.36 29.98 -12.27
C LYS A 59 -16.57 29.32 -11.61
N ASN A 60 -17.75 29.40 -12.22
CA ASN A 60 -18.96 28.78 -11.66
C ASN A 60 -18.90 27.26 -11.77
N LEU A 61 -18.43 26.74 -12.91
CA LEU A 61 -18.24 25.30 -13.10
C LEU A 61 -17.15 24.76 -12.16
N PHE A 62 -16.03 25.49 -12.02
CA PHE A 62 -14.97 25.15 -11.07
C PHE A 62 -15.50 25.08 -9.64
N TYR A 63 -16.21 26.13 -9.19
CA TYR A 63 -16.80 26.19 -7.85
C TYR A 63 -17.75 25.01 -7.58
N GLU A 64 -18.71 24.75 -8.47
CA GLU A 64 -19.65 23.63 -8.30
C GLU A 64 -18.94 22.27 -8.34
N GLY A 65 -17.93 22.11 -9.19
CA GLY A 65 -17.14 20.89 -9.27
C GLY A 65 -16.36 20.60 -7.98
N GLU A 66 -15.68 21.61 -7.42
CA GLU A 66 -14.93 21.48 -6.17
C GLU A 66 -15.85 21.27 -4.95
N LYS A 67 -17.00 21.97 -4.92
CA LYS A 67 -18.02 21.74 -3.89
C LYS A 67 -18.56 20.31 -3.93
N ALA A 68 -18.94 19.81 -5.12
CA ALA A 68 -19.39 18.43 -5.28
C ALA A 68 -18.30 17.42 -4.93
N THR A 69 -17.03 17.74 -5.21
CA THR A 69 -15.88 16.91 -4.81
C THR A 69 -15.81 16.77 -3.30
N LEU A 70 -15.94 17.88 -2.56
CA LEU A 70 -15.98 17.84 -1.10
C LEU A 70 -17.18 17.04 -0.59
N GLU A 71 -18.40 17.31 -1.07
CA GLU A 71 -19.61 16.60 -0.65
C GLU A 71 -19.49 15.07 -0.84
N ILE A 72 -18.96 14.64 -1.99
CA ILE A 72 -18.75 13.21 -2.28
C ILE A 72 -17.63 12.62 -1.41
N GLN A 73 -16.52 13.34 -1.20
CA GLN A 73 -15.44 12.90 -0.29
C GLN A 73 -15.99 12.65 1.12
N LEU A 74 -16.77 13.59 1.67
CA LEU A 74 -17.36 13.45 2.99
C LEU A 74 -18.37 12.29 3.04
N ALA A 75 -19.24 12.19 2.03
CA ALA A 75 -20.23 11.14 1.95
C ALA A 75 -19.60 9.73 1.86
N LEU A 76 -18.57 9.55 1.02
CA LEU A 76 -17.86 8.27 0.92
C LEU A 76 -17.24 7.91 2.27
N GLU A 77 -16.49 8.82 2.88
CA GLU A 77 -15.89 8.60 4.19
C GLU A 77 -16.90 8.18 5.26
N ASP A 78 -18.05 8.84 5.34
CA ASP A 78 -19.08 8.54 6.33
C ASP A 78 -19.73 7.17 6.08
N LYS A 79 -19.96 6.81 4.80
CA LYS A 79 -20.53 5.50 4.43
C LYS A 79 -19.55 4.37 4.73
N PHE A 80 -18.27 4.54 4.40
CA PHE A 80 -17.24 3.55 4.71
C PHE A 80 -17.00 3.43 6.22
N MET A 81 -17.12 4.52 6.98
CA MET A 81 -17.09 4.46 8.45
C MET A 81 -18.24 3.62 9.00
N LYS A 82 -19.46 3.80 8.49
CA LYS A 82 -20.63 2.98 8.87
C LYS A 82 -20.44 1.51 8.49
N MET A 83 -19.87 1.23 7.33
CA MET A 83 -19.55 -0.15 6.92
C MET A 83 -18.50 -0.78 7.83
N ALA A 84 -17.43 -0.05 8.18
CA ALA A 84 -16.37 -0.51 9.07
C ALA A 84 -16.88 -0.84 10.47
N GLN A 85 -17.89 -0.10 10.96
CA GLN A 85 -18.55 -0.39 12.24
C GLN A 85 -19.29 -1.74 12.26
N GLN A 86 -19.66 -2.27 11.09
CA GLN A 86 -20.30 -3.59 10.98
C GLN A 86 -19.30 -4.74 10.83
N CYS A 87 -18.00 -4.46 10.73
CA CYS A 87 -16.98 -5.50 10.61
C CYS A 87 -16.79 -6.23 11.95
N ASP A 88 -16.67 -7.55 11.88
CA ASP A 88 -16.33 -8.38 13.04
C ASP A 88 -14.85 -8.25 13.40
N GLU A 89 -13.98 -8.22 12.39
CA GLU A 89 -12.57 -7.92 12.52
C GLU A 89 -12.25 -6.43 12.80
N PRO A 90 -11.06 -6.10 13.33
CA PRO A 90 -10.57 -4.72 13.39
C PRO A 90 -10.53 -4.09 11.99
N ALA A 91 -10.94 -2.83 11.87
CA ALA A 91 -10.98 -2.15 10.57
C ALA A 91 -10.17 -0.85 10.57
N VAL A 92 -9.57 -0.55 9.42
CA VAL A 92 -8.87 0.72 9.14
C VAL A 92 -9.33 1.27 7.80
N ILE A 93 -9.54 2.58 7.74
CA ILE A 93 -9.97 3.30 6.53
C ILE A 93 -8.81 4.15 6.07
N ILE A 94 -8.38 3.95 4.83
CA ILE A 94 -7.29 4.68 4.21
C ILE A 94 -7.85 5.53 3.07
N CYS A 95 -7.68 6.85 3.15
CA CYS A 95 -8.13 7.78 2.12
C CYS A 95 -6.96 8.13 1.19
N ASP A 96 -7.09 7.86 -0.11
CA ASP A 96 -6.17 8.38 -1.13
C ASP A 96 -6.53 9.86 -1.37
N ARG A 97 -5.85 10.74 -0.63
CA ARG A 97 -6.23 12.13 -0.34
C ARG A 97 -7.43 12.28 0.59
N GLY A 98 -7.43 13.38 1.35
CA GLY A 98 -8.53 13.76 2.24
C GLY A 98 -9.14 15.10 1.85
N ALA A 99 -10.12 15.56 2.63
CA ALA A 99 -10.88 16.77 2.35
C ALA A 99 -10.01 18.03 2.25
N MET A 100 -8.96 18.16 3.07
CA MET A 100 -8.05 19.32 3.01
C MET A 100 -7.14 19.32 1.78
N ASP A 101 -6.95 18.19 1.07
CA ASP A 101 -6.21 18.22 -0.20
C ASP A 101 -6.89 19.13 -1.23
N ILE A 102 -8.22 19.25 -1.18
CA ILE A 102 -9.03 20.07 -2.09
C ILE A 102 -8.62 21.55 -1.97
N SER A 103 -8.40 22.05 -0.75
CA SER A 103 -8.06 23.46 -0.53
C SER A 103 -6.72 23.86 -1.14
N ALA A 104 -5.82 22.91 -1.44
CA ALA A 104 -4.52 23.20 -2.06
C ALA A 104 -4.63 23.71 -3.51
N TYR A 105 -5.79 23.56 -4.14
CA TYR A 105 -6.03 23.87 -5.55
C TYR A 105 -6.81 25.17 -5.78
N MET A 106 -7.19 25.89 -4.72
CA MET A 106 -7.99 27.12 -4.80
C MET A 106 -7.50 28.18 -3.81
N ASP A 107 -8.03 29.40 -3.94
CA ASP A 107 -7.76 30.45 -2.97
C ASP A 107 -8.58 30.26 -1.67
N PRO A 108 -8.12 30.83 -0.53
CA PRO A 108 -8.80 30.65 0.76
C PRO A 108 -10.25 31.15 0.80
N ALA A 109 -10.60 32.19 0.04
CA ALA A 109 -11.96 32.74 0.06
C ALA A 109 -12.95 31.79 -0.64
N THR A 110 -12.53 31.18 -1.75
CA THR A 110 -13.30 30.12 -2.43
C THR A 110 -13.48 28.90 -1.52
N TRP A 111 -12.41 28.46 -0.83
CA TRP A 111 -12.47 27.33 0.10
C TRP A 111 -13.42 27.58 1.29
N GLU A 112 -13.39 28.78 1.88
CA GLU A 112 -14.30 29.16 2.96
C GLU A 112 -15.77 29.16 2.50
N GLN A 113 -16.04 29.66 1.30
CA GLN A 113 -17.40 29.62 0.72
C GLN A 113 -17.88 28.19 0.52
N ILE A 114 -17.04 27.30 0.00
CA ILE A 114 -17.38 25.89 -0.24
C ILE A 114 -17.67 25.19 1.09
N THR A 115 -16.74 25.24 2.05
CA THR A 115 -16.90 24.56 3.36
C THR A 115 -18.15 25.05 4.10
N ARG A 116 -18.40 26.36 4.10
CA ARG A 116 -19.63 26.94 4.67
C ARG A 116 -20.89 26.45 3.96
N SER A 117 -20.87 26.33 2.64
CA SER A 117 -22.02 25.84 1.86
C SER A 117 -22.34 24.36 2.13
N VAL A 118 -21.31 23.56 2.41
CA VAL A 118 -21.43 22.13 2.76
C VAL A 118 -21.77 21.94 4.25
N GLY A 119 -21.71 23.01 5.05
CA GLY A 119 -22.05 22.97 6.47
C GLY A 119 -20.92 22.47 7.37
N THR A 120 -19.66 22.67 6.96
CA THR A 120 -18.46 22.30 7.73
C THR A 120 -17.48 23.48 7.80
N SER A 121 -16.30 23.27 8.36
CA SER A 121 -15.21 24.26 8.43
C SER A 121 -13.85 23.61 8.22
N THR A 122 -12.84 24.41 7.89
CA THR A 122 -11.45 23.97 7.81
C THR A 122 -10.99 23.26 9.08
N ASP A 123 -11.31 23.81 10.26
CA ASP A 123 -10.86 23.25 11.53
C ASP A 123 -11.54 21.91 11.82
N GLU A 124 -12.83 21.77 11.52
CA GLU A 124 -13.54 20.49 11.66
C GLU A 124 -12.94 19.41 10.75
N LEU A 125 -12.68 19.75 9.49
CA LEU A 125 -12.08 18.85 8.51
C LEU A 125 -10.64 18.48 8.85
N ARG A 126 -9.85 19.43 9.36
CA ARG A 126 -8.43 19.20 9.67
C ARG A 126 -8.22 18.54 11.02
N GLU A 127 -8.97 18.88 12.06
CA GLU A 127 -8.61 18.48 13.43
C GLU A 127 -9.41 17.30 13.98
N HIS A 128 -10.63 17.10 13.46
CA HIS A 128 -11.56 16.14 14.04
C HIS A 128 -11.95 15.02 13.08
N ARG A 129 -11.76 15.23 11.78
CA ARG A 129 -12.23 14.27 10.79
C ARG A 129 -11.32 13.07 10.61
N TYR A 130 -10.01 13.20 10.83
CA TYR A 130 -9.02 12.13 10.58
C TYR A 130 -8.20 11.84 11.84
N ASP A 131 -7.87 10.57 12.07
CA ASP A 131 -7.02 10.18 13.20
C ASP A 131 -5.54 10.46 12.91
N ALA A 132 -5.13 10.43 11.63
CA ALA A 132 -3.78 10.74 11.21
C ALA A 132 -3.72 11.15 9.74
N VAL A 133 -2.71 11.95 9.42
CA VAL A 133 -2.41 12.39 8.06
C VAL A 133 -0.96 12.06 7.76
N LEU A 134 -0.73 11.24 6.75
CA LEU A 134 0.59 10.86 6.29
C LEU A 134 0.87 11.57 4.96
N HIS A 135 1.71 12.60 5.01
CA HIS A 135 2.19 13.31 3.82
C HIS A 135 3.40 12.60 3.24
N LEU A 136 3.24 11.98 2.07
CA LEU A 136 4.33 11.41 1.30
C LEU A 136 4.90 12.52 0.41
N VAL A 137 6.15 12.92 0.66
CA VAL A 137 6.82 13.96 -0.12
C VAL A 137 6.95 13.53 -1.58
N SER A 138 6.58 14.38 -2.53
CA SER A 138 6.72 14.11 -3.97
C SER A 138 8.13 13.71 -4.34
N ALA A 139 8.31 12.74 -5.27
CA ALA A 139 9.63 12.44 -5.84
C ALA A 139 10.28 13.66 -6.52
N ALA A 140 9.50 14.70 -6.84
CA ALA A 140 10.03 15.96 -7.32
C ALA A 140 10.95 16.66 -6.31
N ASP A 141 10.90 16.31 -5.02
CA ASP A 141 11.73 16.89 -3.96
C ASP A 141 12.68 15.83 -3.36
N GLY A 142 13.96 15.91 -3.70
CA GLY A 142 15.02 15.04 -3.17
C GLY A 142 15.12 13.64 -3.80
N ALA A 143 14.33 13.35 -4.83
CA ALA A 143 14.28 12.07 -5.52
C ALA A 143 13.98 12.22 -7.03
N GLU A 144 14.42 13.32 -7.65
CA GLU A 144 14.00 13.77 -8.99
C GLU A 144 14.27 12.72 -10.08
N LYS A 145 15.32 11.91 -9.90
CA LYS A 145 15.65 10.76 -10.75
C LYS A 145 14.52 9.73 -10.90
N TYR A 146 13.54 9.72 -9.99
CA TYR A 146 12.39 8.82 -10.01
C TYR A 146 11.07 9.52 -10.39
N TYR A 147 11.10 10.83 -10.63
CA TYR A 147 9.92 11.56 -11.05
C TYR A 147 9.55 11.18 -12.49
N THR A 148 8.36 10.60 -12.67
CA THR A 148 7.87 10.17 -13.98
C THR A 148 6.51 10.79 -14.28
N THR A 149 6.36 11.34 -15.49
CA THR A 149 5.09 11.89 -15.99
C THR A 149 4.25 10.86 -16.75
N THR A 150 4.80 9.67 -17.00
CA THR A 150 4.26 8.65 -17.92
C THR A 150 3.11 7.81 -17.37
N ASN A 151 2.93 7.72 -16.06
CA ASN A 151 2.00 6.77 -15.44
C ASN A 151 0.57 7.31 -15.20
N THR A 152 0.25 8.55 -15.63
CA THR A 152 -1.11 9.09 -15.48
C THR A 152 -1.46 9.94 -16.71
N PRO A 153 -2.53 9.63 -17.49
CA PRO A 153 -2.75 10.18 -18.84
C PRO A 153 -2.95 11.71 -19.00
N LYS A 154 -2.80 12.51 -17.93
CA LYS A 154 -3.08 13.96 -17.93
C LYS A 154 -2.11 14.79 -17.06
N ARG A 155 -0.90 14.31 -16.74
CA ARG A 155 0.06 15.10 -15.93
C ARG A 155 1.00 15.91 -16.83
N TYR A 156 0.70 17.19 -17.01
CA TYR A 156 1.52 18.18 -17.72
C TYR A 156 2.51 18.92 -16.81
N GLU A 157 2.53 18.60 -15.51
CA GLU A 157 3.25 19.37 -14.49
C GLU A 157 4.74 18.98 -14.43
N GLY A 158 5.61 19.96 -14.68
CA GLY A 158 7.06 19.82 -14.48
C GLY A 158 7.44 19.67 -13.01
N ILE A 159 8.70 19.31 -12.76
CA ILE A 159 9.26 19.06 -11.41
C ILE A 159 8.99 20.25 -10.46
N GLU A 160 9.24 21.49 -10.91
CA GLU A 160 9.01 22.68 -10.08
C GLU A 160 7.54 22.85 -9.67
N GLN A 161 6.62 22.61 -10.60
CA GLN A 161 5.19 22.72 -10.33
C GLN A 161 4.73 21.63 -9.35
N ALA A 162 5.26 20.42 -9.48
CA ALA A 162 5.02 19.33 -8.54
C ALA A 162 5.56 19.62 -7.14
N ARG A 163 6.72 20.28 -7.00
CA ARG A 163 7.24 20.75 -5.70
C ARG A 163 6.35 21.81 -5.06
N ILE A 164 5.91 22.80 -5.85
CA ILE A 164 5.01 23.85 -5.35
C ILE A 164 3.69 23.24 -4.87
N LEU A 165 3.14 22.31 -5.64
CA LEU A 165 1.90 21.63 -5.28
C LEU A 165 2.08 20.74 -4.04
N ASP A 166 3.20 20.01 -3.90
CA ASP A 166 3.49 19.23 -2.70
C ASP A 166 3.51 20.11 -1.45
N LYS A 167 4.13 21.29 -1.53
CA LYS A 167 4.15 22.30 -0.47
C LYS A 167 2.75 22.81 -0.11
N ARG A 168 1.93 23.17 -1.09
CA ARG A 168 0.54 23.60 -0.84
C ARG A 168 -0.28 22.53 -0.14
N VAL A 169 -0.08 21.26 -0.52
CA VAL A 169 -0.78 20.13 0.08
C VAL A 169 -0.38 19.93 1.54
N ILE A 170 0.91 19.94 1.88
CA ILE A 170 1.33 19.84 3.30
C ILE A 170 0.90 21.06 4.11
N ASP A 171 0.93 22.26 3.53
CA ASP A 171 0.49 23.50 4.17
C ASP A 171 -1.00 23.43 4.54
N ALA A 172 -1.84 22.86 3.66
CA ALA A 172 -3.27 22.65 3.95
C ALA A 172 -3.52 21.75 5.18
N TRP A 173 -2.63 20.79 5.42
CA TRP A 173 -2.70 19.88 6.57
C TRP A 173 -1.94 20.38 7.80
N THR A 174 -1.21 21.48 7.68
CA THR A 174 -0.43 22.04 8.78
C THR A 174 -1.36 22.49 9.90
N GLY A 175 -1.07 22.02 11.12
CA GLY A 175 -1.92 22.17 12.30
C GLY A 175 -2.64 20.89 12.73
N HIS A 176 -2.72 19.86 11.87
CA HIS A 176 -3.28 18.57 12.27
C HIS A 176 -2.40 17.91 13.37
N PRO A 177 -2.94 17.47 14.52
CA PRO A 177 -2.16 16.98 15.66
C PRO A 177 -1.33 15.73 15.35
N HIS A 178 -1.84 14.89 14.46
CA HIS A 178 -1.19 13.66 14.00
C HIS A 178 -0.74 13.71 12.53
N LEU A 179 -0.22 14.85 12.08
CA LEU A 179 0.49 14.95 10.80
C LEU A 179 1.85 14.23 10.88
N ARG A 180 2.17 13.44 9.86
CA ARG A 180 3.44 12.70 9.70
C ARG A 180 3.98 12.94 8.30
N VAL A 181 5.23 13.40 8.22
CA VAL A 181 5.90 13.68 6.94
C VAL A 181 6.88 12.57 6.62
N ILE A 182 6.69 11.95 5.46
CA ILE A 182 7.48 10.83 4.96
C ILE A 182 8.27 11.31 3.75
N ASN A 183 9.52 11.69 4.01
CA ASN A 183 10.45 12.28 3.05
C ASN A 183 11.18 11.24 2.18
N ASN A 184 11.94 11.70 1.18
CA ASN A 184 12.62 10.85 0.19
C ASN A 184 14.11 10.59 0.50
N HIS A 185 14.59 10.82 1.74
CA HIS A 185 16.02 10.76 2.06
C HIS A 185 16.64 9.35 1.97
N GLU A 186 15.81 8.32 1.80
CA GLU A 186 16.22 6.93 1.65
C GLU A 186 15.61 6.32 0.37
N ASN A 187 15.92 5.06 0.10
CA ASN A 187 15.29 4.34 -0.99
C ASN A 187 13.76 4.23 -0.79
N PHE A 188 13.06 3.97 -1.91
CA PHE A 188 11.60 3.94 -1.91
C PHE A 188 11.02 2.87 -0.98
N ASP A 189 11.68 1.71 -0.84
CA ASP A 189 11.23 0.64 0.05
C ASP A 189 11.21 1.09 1.52
N ASN A 190 12.24 1.81 1.97
CA ASN A 190 12.26 2.35 3.33
C ASN A 190 11.21 3.44 3.53
N LYS A 191 10.93 4.25 2.49
CA LYS A 191 9.80 5.18 2.50
C LYS A 191 8.48 4.44 2.77
N LEU A 192 8.24 3.31 2.10
CA LEU A 192 7.06 2.47 2.31
C LEU A 192 7.05 1.82 3.70
N LYS A 193 8.20 1.35 4.20
CA LYS A 193 8.32 0.84 5.58
C LYS A 193 7.90 1.90 6.60
N ARG A 194 8.31 3.16 6.40
CA ARG A 194 7.90 4.28 7.26
C ARG A 194 6.40 4.53 7.20
N VAL A 195 5.76 4.41 6.04
CA VAL A 195 4.29 4.49 5.94
C VAL A 195 3.63 3.43 6.83
N ILE A 196 4.05 2.18 6.70
CA ILE A 196 3.53 1.06 7.51
C ILE A 196 3.80 1.28 9.00
N LYS A 197 5.00 1.77 9.34
CA LYS A 197 5.41 2.12 10.71
C LYS A 197 4.48 3.16 11.34
N GLU A 198 4.18 4.23 10.60
CA GLU A 198 3.31 5.30 11.08
C GLU A 198 1.84 4.84 11.21
N ILE A 199 1.33 4.04 10.27
CA ILE A 199 -0.02 3.48 10.42
C ILE A 199 -0.07 2.51 11.60
N SER A 200 0.96 1.69 11.79
CA SER A 200 1.06 0.78 12.94
C SER A 200 1.05 1.55 14.27
N ASN A 201 1.77 2.68 14.35
CA ASN A 201 1.72 3.59 15.50
C ASN A 201 0.29 4.10 15.77
N VAL A 202 -0.41 4.56 14.74
CA VAL A 202 -1.78 5.09 14.86
C VAL A 202 -2.75 4.01 15.32
N LEU A 203 -2.53 2.77 14.89
CA LEU A 203 -3.31 1.59 15.31
C LEU A 203 -2.89 1.02 16.66
N GLY A 204 -1.85 1.56 17.31
CA GLY A 204 -1.32 1.04 18.57
C GLY A 204 -0.68 -0.34 18.45
N LEU A 205 -0.24 -0.72 17.25
CA LEU A 205 0.38 -2.00 16.97
C LEU A 205 1.88 -1.98 17.32
N PRO A 206 2.44 -3.09 17.84
CA PRO A 206 3.88 -3.22 18.00
C PRO A 206 4.57 -3.06 16.64
N GLN A 207 5.69 -2.35 16.64
CA GLN A 207 6.39 -1.92 15.43
C GLN A 207 6.94 -3.11 14.62
N PRO A 208 6.85 -3.08 13.28
CA PRO A 208 7.59 -4.03 12.46
C PRO A 208 9.10 -3.71 12.51
N ILE A 209 9.89 -4.67 12.98
CA ILE A 209 11.36 -4.60 13.00
C ILE A 209 11.94 -5.08 11.65
N GLU A 210 13.13 -4.57 11.30
CA GLU A 210 13.65 -4.36 9.95
C GLU A 210 14.21 -5.59 9.21
N HIS A 211 14.29 -6.77 9.84
CA HIS A 211 14.93 -7.95 9.26
C HIS A 211 13.94 -9.09 9.00
N GLU A 212 13.87 -9.51 7.74
CA GLU A 212 13.13 -10.69 7.28
C GLU A 212 14.04 -11.92 7.43
N LYS A 213 13.68 -12.86 8.30
CA LYS A 213 14.41 -14.13 8.45
C LYS A 213 13.64 -15.25 7.76
N LYS A 214 14.38 -16.15 7.10
CA LYS A 214 13.81 -17.28 6.35
C LYS A 214 14.43 -18.59 6.80
N TYR A 215 13.58 -19.58 6.97
CA TYR A 215 13.97 -20.91 7.44
C TYR A 215 13.34 -21.98 6.56
N ILE A 216 14.09 -23.02 6.23
CA ILE A 216 13.49 -24.29 5.81
C ILE A 216 12.99 -24.97 7.08
N VAL A 217 11.74 -25.44 7.06
CA VAL A 217 11.10 -26.01 8.24
C VAL A 217 10.32 -27.29 7.92
N GLU A 218 10.03 -28.06 8.96
CA GLU A 218 9.06 -29.15 8.95
C GLU A 218 7.93 -28.82 9.93
N VAL A 219 6.68 -29.06 9.54
CA VAL A 219 5.53 -28.93 10.44
C VAL A 219 5.37 -30.24 11.21
N VAL A 220 5.54 -30.19 12.53
CA VAL A 220 5.51 -31.36 13.43
C VAL A 220 4.27 -31.38 14.33
N GLY A 221 3.36 -30.41 14.18
CA GLY A 221 2.12 -30.34 14.94
C GLY A 221 1.05 -29.48 14.25
N GLU A 222 -0.08 -29.31 14.92
CA GLU A 222 -1.22 -28.55 14.38
C GLU A 222 -1.01 -27.03 14.54
N ILE A 223 -1.20 -26.28 13.45
CA ILE A 223 -1.22 -24.83 13.45
C ILE A 223 -2.64 -24.38 13.74
N ARG A 224 -2.85 -23.67 14.85
CA ARG A 224 -4.19 -23.21 15.26
C ARG A 224 -4.54 -21.89 14.58
N ASN A 225 -5.75 -21.83 14.03
CA ASN A 225 -6.33 -20.64 13.40
C ASN A 225 -5.42 -19.93 12.38
N PRO A 226 -4.76 -20.64 11.45
CA PRO A 226 -4.02 -19.98 10.39
C PRO A 226 -4.99 -19.21 9.47
N ILE A 227 -4.46 -18.19 8.83
CA ILE A 227 -5.08 -17.60 7.65
C ILE A 227 -4.43 -18.26 6.44
N ASP A 228 -5.21 -19.10 5.78
CA ASP A 228 -4.80 -19.80 4.57
C ASP A 228 -5.00 -18.93 3.33
N SER A 229 -4.02 -19.00 2.42
CA SER A 229 -4.14 -18.41 1.09
C SER A 229 -3.36 -19.19 0.05
N ASP A 230 -3.98 -19.42 -1.10
CA ASP A 230 -3.32 -20.01 -2.25
C ASP A 230 -2.69 -18.90 -3.09
N ILE A 231 -1.41 -19.07 -3.42
CA ILE A 231 -0.63 -18.07 -4.14
C ILE A 231 -0.05 -18.70 -5.40
N VAL A 232 -0.43 -18.13 -6.54
CA VAL A 232 0.13 -18.47 -7.85
C VAL A 232 0.89 -17.25 -8.34
N GLN A 233 2.16 -17.42 -8.69
CA GLN A 233 3.00 -16.33 -9.19
C GLN A 233 3.79 -16.75 -10.42
N THR A 234 3.79 -15.88 -11.42
CA THR A 234 4.37 -16.11 -12.74
C THR A 234 5.27 -14.92 -13.08
N TYR A 235 6.49 -15.20 -13.51
CA TYR A 235 7.43 -14.18 -13.96
C TYR A 235 7.22 -13.90 -15.43
N LEU A 236 7.31 -12.64 -15.84
CA LEU A 236 7.13 -12.20 -17.21
C LEU A 236 8.47 -11.87 -17.86
N VAL A 237 8.53 -11.97 -19.19
CA VAL A 237 9.62 -11.42 -19.98
C VAL A 237 9.67 -9.90 -19.74
N ALA A 238 10.84 -9.37 -19.40
CA ALA A 238 11.06 -7.95 -19.13
C ALA A 238 12.43 -7.49 -19.66
N ASP A 239 12.60 -6.17 -19.76
CA ASP A 239 13.86 -5.57 -20.19
C ASP A 239 15.04 -5.94 -19.26
N PRO A 240 16.29 -5.93 -19.75
CA PRO A 240 17.46 -6.19 -18.92
C PRO A 240 17.49 -5.32 -17.66
N GLY A 241 17.65 -5.95 -16.49
CA GLY A 241 17.65 -5.26 -15.19
C GLY A 241 16.25 -4.96 -14.62
N VAL A 242 15.20 -5.42 -15.29
CA VAL A 242 13.82 -5.38 -14.82
C VAL A 242 13.33 -6.81 -14.56
N GLU A 243 12.71 -7.03 -13.41
CA GLU A 243 11.97 -8.24 -13.05
C GLU A 243 10.49 -7.88 -13.02
N ALA A 244 9.65 -8.59 -13.77
CA ALA A 244 8.21 -8.43 -13.73
C ALA A 244 7.56 -9.73 -13.26
N ARG A 245 6.61 -9.63 -12.32
CA ARG A 245 5.93 -10.78 -11.71
C ARG A 245 4.44 -10.51 -11.57
N LEU A 246 3.64 -11.39 -12.11
CA LEU A 246 2.21 -11.50 -11.80
C LEU A 246 2.02 -12.38 -10.57
N ARG A 247 1.13 -11.97 -9.67
CA ARG A 247 0.74 -12.75 -8.50
C ARG A 247 -0.78 -12.75 -8.37
N GLN A 248 -1.36 -13.94 -8.36
CA GLN A 248 -2.72 -14.17 -7.90
C GLN A 248 -2.66 -14.70 -6.47
N ARG A 249 -3.48 -14.12 -5.60
CA ARG A 249 -3.72 -14.63 -4.25
C ARG A 249 -5.20 -14.92 -4.10
N CYS A 250 -5.54 -16.16 -3.76
CA CYS A 250 -6.88 -16.56 -3.38
C CYS A 250 -6.95 -16.70 -1.85
N TRP A 251 -7.92 -16.03 -1.22
CA TRP A 251 -8.25 -16.29 0.19
C TRP A 251 -9.77 -16.23 0.36
N LYS A 252 -10.35 -17.21 1.08
CA LYS A 252 -11.80 -17.28 1.34
C LYS A 252 -12.69 -17.05 0.09
N GLY A 253 -12.25 -17.54 -1.07
CA GLY A 253 -12.95 -17.40 -2.35
C GLY A 253 -12.80 -16.05 -3.06
N GLN A 254 -12.00 -15.13 -2.52
CA GLN A 254 -11.68 -13.85 -3.17
C GLN A 254 -10.30 -13.93 -3.85
N ASN A 255 -10.24 -13.50 -5.11
CA ASN A 255 -9.00 -13.39 -5.86
C ASN A 255 -8.52 -11.94 -5.89
N VAL A 256 -7.24 -11.72 -5.62
CA VAL A 256 -6.55 -10.45 -5.87
C VAL A 256 -5.36 -10.71 -6.78
N TYR A 257 -5.24 -9.89 -7.82
CA TYR A 257 -4.21 -9.96 -8.83
C TYR A 257 -3.30 -8.74 -8.71
N VAL A 258 -1.99 -8.96 -8.66
CA VAL A 258 -0.97 -7.92 -8.50
C VAL A 258 0.12 -8.11 -9.55
N LEU A 259 0.48 -7.03 -10.23
CA LEU A 259 1.69 -6.94 -11.04
C LEU A 259 2.77 -6.23 -10.22
N THR A 260 3.87 -6.92 -9.95
CA THR A 260 5.09 -6.36 -9.36
C THR A 260 6.11 -6.12 -10.49
N THR A 261 6.75 -4.97 -10.51
CA THR A 261 7.90 -4.66 -11.37
C THR A 261 9.05 -4.16 -10.51
N ARG A 262 10.17 -4.85 -10.55
CA ARG A 262 11.40 -4.48 -9.83
C ARG A 262 12.45 -4.05 -10.83
N LYS A 263 12.96 -2.82 -10.72
CA LYS A 263 14.00 -2.28 -11.59
C LYS A 263 15.25 -1.97 -10.77
N ARG A 264 16.41 -2.43 -11.26
CA ARG A 264 17.71 -2.08 -10.69
C ARG A 264 18.24 -0.83 -11.39
N ASN A 265 18.50 0.22 -10.63
CA ASN A 265 19.09 1.45 -11.17
C ASN A 265 20.63 1.40 -11.17
N THR A 266 21.25 2.34 -11.87
CA THR A 266 22.71 2.52 -11.99
C THR A 266 23.44 2.64 -10.65
N ASN A 267 22.76 3.10 -9.59
CA ASN A 267 23.32 3.20 -8.24
C ASN A 267 23.12 1.92 -7.40
N ASN A 268 22.81 0.78 -8.01
CA ASN A 268 22.52 -0.50 -7.35
C ASN A 268 21.28 -0.53 -6.42
N GLU A 269 20.55 0.58 -6.33
CA GLU A 269 19.24 0.65 -5.68
C GLU A 269 18.19 -0.11 -6.49
N GLN A 270 17.35 -0.88 -5.79
CA GLN A 270 16.21 -1.55 -6.38
C GLN A 270 14.94 -0.75 -6.09
N ILE A 271 14.14 -0.54 -7.13
CA ILE A 271 12.81 0.04 -7.02
C ILE A 271 11.82 -1.08 -7.26
N GLU A 272 10.93 -1.34 -6.32
CA GLU A 272 9.78 -2.23 -6.51
C GLU A 272 8.50 -1.42 -6.67
N ILE A 273 7.75 -1.68 -7.73
CA ILE A 273 6.46 -1.06 -8.04
C ILE A 273 5.42 -2.17 -8.06
N GLU A 274 4.35 -2.03 -7.28
CA GLU A 274 3.22 -2.96 -7.29
C GLU A 274 1.94 -2.26 -7.71
N ARG A 275 1.13 -2.95 -8.52
CA ARG A 275 -0.15 -2.46 -9.00
C ARG A 275 -1.17 -3.58 -8.91
N GLN A 276 -2.33 -3.31 -8.29
CA GLN A 276 -3.48 -4.19 -8.40
C GLN A 276 -4.03 -4.13 -9.82
N ILE A 277 -4.34 -5.29 -10.39
CA ILE A 277 -4.88 -5.41 -11.74
C ILE A 277 -6.19 -6.21 -11.71
N THR A 278 -6.96 -6.12 -12.78
CA THR A 278 -8.16 -6.95 -12.97
C THR A 278 -7.78 -8.33 -13.48
N GLU A 279 -8.69 -9.29 -13.35
CA GLU A 279 -8.53 -10.65 -13.86
C GLU A 279 -8.23 -10.67 -15.37
N ASN A 280 -8.99 -9.91 -16.17
CA ASN A 280 -8.76 -9.82 -17.62
C ASN A 280 -7.35 -9.32 -17.98
N VAL A 281 -6.81 -8.36 -17.21
CA VAL A 281 -5.44 -7.84 -17.43
C VAL A 281 -4.41 -8.90 -17.00
N TYR A 282 -4.66 -9.60 -15.91
CA TYR A 282 -3.81 -10.71 -15.46
C TYR A 282 -3.72 -11.81 -16.52
N ASP A 283 -4.86 -12.26 -17.06
CA ASP A 283 -4.92 -13.30 -18.10
C ASP A 283 -4.23 -12.88 -19.40
N SER A 284 -4.39 -11.61 -19.80
CA SER A 284 -3.69 -11.08 -20.97
C SER A 284 -2.17 -11.05 -20.77
N LEU A 285 -1.70 -10.64 -19.58
CA LEU A 285 -0.27 -10.55 -19.28
C LEU A 285 0.38 -11.92 -19.08
N LEU A 286 -0.37 -12.95 -18.70
CA LEU A 286 0.13 -14.33 -18.61
C LEU A 286 0.70 -14.85 -19.95
N GLN A 287 0.24 -14.31 -21.08
CA GLN A 287 0.78 -14.65 -22.40
C GLN A 287 2.25 -14.23 -22.58
N GLN A 288 2.76 -13.35 -21.71
CA GLN A 288 4.14 -12.87 -21.69
C GLN A 288 4.99 -13.58 -20.63
N ALA A 289 4.55 -14.75 -20.15
CA ALA A 289 5.30 -15.54 -19.18
C ALA A 289 6.73 -15.82 -19.66
N ASP A 290 7.70 -15.65 -18.77
CA ASP A 290 9.12 -15.92 -19.03
C ASP A 290 9.30 -17.43 -19.31
N PRO A 291 9.73 -17.82 -20.52
CA PRO A 291 9.84 -19.23 -20.88
C PRO A 291 10.91 -19.97 -20.07
N TYR A 292 11.84 -19.28 -19.41
CA TYR A 292 12.90 -19.87 -18.58
C TYR A 292 12.48 -20.02 -17.11
N ARG A 293 11.28 -19.57 -16.74
CA ARG A 293 10.75 -19.68 -15.38
C ARG A 293 9.43 -20.45 -15.35
N GLN A 294 9.29 -21.28 -14.34
CA GLN A 294 8.08 -22.02 -14.01
C GLN A 294 7.17 -21.15 -13.15
N THR A 295 5.87 -21.37 -13.27
CA THR A 295 4.91 -20.77 -12.33
C THR A 295 5.15 -21.37 -10.95
N VAL A 296 5.31 -20.52 -9.95
CA VAL A 296 5.41 -20.95 -8.55
C VAL A 296 4.00 -21.00 -7.98
N HIS A 297 3.61 -22.17 -7.49
CA HIS A 297 2.36 -22.38 -6.79
C HIS A 297 2.67 -22.79 -5.35
N LYS A 298 2.08 -22.10 -4.39
CA LYS A 298 2.29 -22.38 -2.97
C LYS A 298 1.04 -22.10 -2.14
N HIS A 299 0.91 -22.85 -1.06
CA HIS A 299 -0.10 -22.65 -0.05
C HIS A 299 0.54 -21.92 1.14
N ARG A 300 0.04 -20.72 1.46
CA ARG A 300 0.57 -19.88 2.54
C ARG A 300 -0.34 -19.93 3.76
N ARG A 301 0.22 -20.35 4.90
CA ARG A 301 -0.38 -20.29 6.23
C ARG A 301 0.23 -19.13 7.02
N SER A 302 -0.56 -18.09 7.25
CA SER A 302 -0.16 -16.94 8.06
C SER A 302 -0.71 -17.08 9.49
N PHE A 303 0.13 -16.89 10.50
CA PHE A 303 -0.30 -16.99 11.90
C PHE A 303 0.57 -16.14 12.84
N ILE A 304 0.05 -15.87 14.03
CA ILE A 304 0.78 -15.13 15.09
C ILE A 304 1.12 -16.12 16.21
N TRP A 305 2.37 -16.11 16.66
CA TRP A 305 2.83 -16.90 17.79
C TRP A 305 3.68 -16.04 18.73
N LYS A 306 3.30 -15.96 20.02
CA LYS A 306 3.96 -15.12 21.03
C LYS A 306 4.24 -13.68 20.56
N GLY A 307 3.30 -13.10 19.82
CA GLY A 307 3.43 -11.73 19.28
C GLY A 307 4.25 -11.61 17.99
N GLN A 308 4.84 -12.69 17.48
CA GLN A 308 5.58 -12.71 16.21
C GLN A 308 4.69 -13.23 15.09
N TYR A 309 4.71 -12.54 13.94
CA TYR A 309 3.96 -12.90 12.75
C TYR A 309 4.81 -13.79 11.84
N PHE A 310 4.23 -14.92 11.45
CA PHE A 310 4.87 -15.91 10.60
C PHE A 310 4.08 -16.14 9.32
N GLU A 311 4.79 -16.36 8.22
CA GLU A 311 4.24 -16.84 6.96
C GLU A 311 4.92 -18.17 6.63
N LEU A 312 4.15 -19.26 6.67
CA LEU A 312 4.61 -20.57 6.28
C LEU A 312 4.15 -20.86 4.84
N ASP A 313 5.11 -20.91 3.92
CA ASP A 313 4.89 -21.28 2.52
C ASP A 313 5.18 -22.76 2.31
N GLU A 314 4.16 -23.51 1.90
CA GLU A 314 4.30 -24.84 1.36
C GLU A 314 4.29 -24.78 -0.16
N PHE A 315 5.44 -25.06 -0.79
CA PHE A 315 5.57 -25.01 -2.23
C PHE A 315 4.96 -26.27 -2.85
N LEU A 316 4.01 -26.08 -3.75
CA LEU A 316 3.33 -27.13 -4.52
C LEU A 316 3.99 -27.34 -5.88
N SER A 317 4.56 -26.28 -6.46
CA SER A 317 5.33 -26.30 -7.71
C SER A 317 6.27 -25.08 -7.76
N PRO A 318 7.49 -25.17 -8.33
CA PRO A 318 8.13 -26.34 -8.95
C PRO A 318 8.86 -27.26 -7.97
N GLN A 319 8.88 -26.96 -6.67
CA GLN A 319 9.54 -27.78 -5.66
C GLN A 319 8.55 -28.30 -4.61
N PRO A 320 7.77 -29.35 -4.93
CA PRO A 320 6.89 -30.01 -3.97
C PRO A 320 7.64 -30.43 -2.71
N GLY A 321 7.07 -30.15 -1.54
CA GLY A 321 7.62 -30.53 -0.24
C GLY A 321 8.60 -29.53 0.36
N LEU A 322 9.03 -28.50 -0.38
CA LEU A 322 9.78 -27.39 0.21
C LEU A 322 8.83 -26.55 1.07
N MET A 323 9.15 -26.40 2.36
CA MET A 323 8.44 -25.52 3.28
C MET A 323 9.38 -24.42 3.77
N ILE A 324 9.00 -23.16 3.52
CA ILE A 324 9.76 -21.99 3.97
C ILE A 324 8.92 -21.22 4.99
N LEU A 325 9.48 -21.01 6.17
CA LEU A 325 8.94 -20.11 7.18
C LEU A 325 9.63 -18.75 7.06
N GLU A 326 8.85 -17.71 6.84
CA GLU A 326 9.29 -16.33 6.86
C GLU A 326 8.74 -15.64 8.11
N THR A 327 9.57 -14.84 8.78
CA THR A 327 9.14 -13.98 9.87
C THR A 327 9.71 -12.58 9.67
N LYS A 328 8.91 -11.57 9.97
CA LYS A 328 9.27 -10.15 9.86
C LYS A 328 9.17 -9.56 11.25
N GLY A 329 10.30 -9.09 11.78
CA GLY A 329 10.29 -8.31 13.00
C GLY A 329 11.12 -8.88 14.15
N VAL A 330 12.38 -9.22 13.89
CA VAL A 330 13.31 -9.68 14.93
C VAL A 330 14.47 -8.69 14.91
N GLU A 331 14.70 -7.94 16.00
CA GLU A 331 15.95 -7.18 16.12
C GLU A 331 17.11 -8.18 16.04
N ASP A 332 18.30 -7.79 15.56
CA ASP A 332 19.45 -8.71 15.50
C ASP A 332 19.77 -9.35 16.87
N THR A 333 19.29 -8.72 17.96
CA THR A 333 19.40 -9.15 19.36
C THR A 333 18.25 -10.03 19.86
N GLU A 334 17.09 -10.05 19.18
CA GLU A 334 15.92 -10.81 19.62
C GLU A 334 15.97 -12.24 19.05
N THR A 335 15.63 -13.23 19.86
CA THR A 335 15.60 -14.63 19.41
C THR A 335 14.24 -14.92 18.76
N VAL A 336 14.25 -15.61 17.60
CA VAL A 336 12.99 -16.06 16.97
C VAL A 336 12.35 -17.08 17.89
N ASN A 337 11.14 -16.79 18.41
CA ASN A 337 10.39 -17.74 19.22
C ASN A 337 9.66 -18.70 18.29
N PHE A 338 10.34 -19.76 17.88
CA PHE A 338 9.72 -20.78 17.04
C PHE A 338 8.53 -21.44 17.77
N PRO A 339 7.38 -21.60 17.10
CA PRO A 339 6.30 -22.39 17.65
C PRO A 339 6.70 -23.85 17.84
N PRO A 340 6.17 -24.55 18.87
CA PRO A 340 6.53 -25.95 19.15
C PRO A 340 6.09 -26.92 18.04
N PHE A 341 5.18 -26.50 17.17
CA PHE A 341 4.71 -27.25 16.00
C PHE A 341 5.57 -27.02 14.75
N ILE A 342 6.64 -26.23 14.84
CA ILE A 342 7.60 -25.99 13.77
C ILE A 342 8.97 -26.52 14.18
N LYS A 343 9.55 -27.39 13.35
CA LYS A 343 10.93 -27.83 13.46
C LYS A 343 11.77 -27.12 12.39
N VAL A 344 12.75 -26.34 12.83
CA VAL A 344 13.68 -25.65 11.91
C VAL A 344 14.71 -26.64 11.39
N VAL A 345 14.84 -26.70 10.07
CA VAL A 345 15.83 -27.54 9.37
C VAL A 345 17.07 -26.72 9.04
N GLU A 346 16.90 -25.53 8.47
CA GLU A 346 18.01 -24.69 8.02
C GLU A 346 17.64 -23.20 8.05
N ASP A 347 18.58 -22.35 8.49
CA ASP A 347 18.49 -20.90 8.27
C ASP A 347 18.98 -20.57 6.84
N ILE A 348 18.07 -20.02 6.05
CA ILE A 348 18.28 -19.65 4.65
C ILE A 348 18.17 -18.13 4.44
N THR A 349 18.27 -17.36 5.52
CA THR A 349 18.25 -15.90 5.47
C THR A 349 19.39 -15.40 4.57
N GLY A 350 19.05 -14.58 3.58
CA GLY A 350 20.01 -14.05 2.60
C GLY A 350 20.46 -15.02 1.50
N LYS A 351 20.10 -16.32 1.56
CA LYS A 351 20.43 -17.30 0.51
C LYS A 351 19.52 -17.12 -0.70
N THR A 352 20.07 -16.50 -1.74
CA THR A 352 19.29 -16.09 -2.92
C THR A 352 18.70 -17.25 -3.70
N GLU A 353 19.28 -18.46 -3.64
CA GLU A 353 18.76 -19.64 -4.32
C GLU A 353 17.34 -20.03 -3.86
N PHE A 354 16.94 -19.64 -2.65
CA PHE A 354 15.60 -19.85 -2.09
C PHE A 354 14.65 -18.66 -2.31
N TYR A 355 15.06 -17.64 -3.05
CA TYR A 355 14.15 -16.56 -3.43
C TYR A 355 13.18 -17.09 -4.49
N ASN A 356 11.90 -16.72 -4.40
CA ASN A 356 10.85 -17.20 -5.32
C ASN A 356 11.26 -17.08 -6.80
N TYR A 357 11.99 -16.01 -7.16
CA TYR A 357 12.54 -15.81 -8.50
C TYR A 357 13.44 -16.99 -8.90
N ASN A 358 14.42 -17.34 -8.07
CA ASN A 358 15.37 -18.42 -8.36
C ASN A 358 14.75 -19.81 -8.22
N ILE A 359 13.81 -20.01 -7.28
CA ILE A 359 13.01 -21.24 -7.21
C ILE A 359 12.26 -21.48 -8.52
N ALA A 360 11.80 -20.41 -9.19
CA ALA A 360 11.08 -20.50 -10.45
C ALA A 360 11.96 -20.93 -11.63
N LEU A 361 13.30 -20.89 -11.55
CA LEU A 361 14.16 -21.23 -12.69
C LEU A 361 13.88 -22.67 -13.18
N LYS A 362 13.68 -22.83 -14.49
CA LYS A 362 13.68 -24.15 -15.12
C LYS A 362 15.10 -24.72 -15.01
N LYS A 363 15.21 -25.90 -14.39
CA LYS A 363 16.46 -26.66 -14.30
C LYS A 363 16.68 -27.46 -15.57
#